data_AF-A0A673IMZ3-F1
#
_entry.id   AF-A0A673IMZ3-F1
#
_cell.length_a   1.000
_cell.length_b   1.000
_cell.length_c   1.000
_cell.angle_alpha   90.00
_cell.angle_beta   90.00
_cell.angle_gamma   90.00
#
_symmetry.space_group_name_H-M   'P 1'
#
loop_
_entity.id
_entity.type
_entity.pdbx_description
1 polymer ?
#
loop_
_entity_poly.entity_id
_entity_poly.type
_entity_poly.pdbx_seq_one_letter_code
_entity_poly.pdbx_strand_id
1 'polypeptide(L)'
;MSTPSLLFSIDVQITCGELSFHVKWKVDKSMTGNPARLFLGSCLASHFSNLSNEGAVADFYYGLDDCGFRRMATWKYLVYENKLNYRPLPKPHPPSFSYPVRCVYDRPKGWTLNWSFTWQFSIVSRKIYCFSWSYYNNNLHIIIPPDNFSGPAESNVFPLGSFVPIWAGVNQQAHQPLLLLLEECVASTTFEIYPDTLTYPLITNKGCLVDGKKSFSKFLPRYHSSSIILHLQAFRFALGQKVFIHCKLIAWDPDNLNETKKDCNYNKATGEWEFLDDPFQSSLCQCCDSACQGCGKRDTDSGKSKVYNAKKLMLIMAKTGIWVC
;
A
#
# COMPACT_ATOMS: atom_id res chain seq x y z
N MET A 1 21.83 38.37 10.19
CA MET A 1 22.67 37.30 10.77
C MET A 1 22.06 35.97 10.37
N SER A 2 22.55 35.42 9.26
CA SER A 2 22.13 34.12 8.72
C SER A 2 22.75 33.01 9.54
N THR A 3 21.91 32.14 10.10
CA THR A 3 22.30 30.88 10.74
C THR A 3 23.04 30.00 9.73
N PRO A 4 24.24 29.46 10.04
CA PRO A 4 24.93 28.58 9.12
C PRO A 4 24.22 27.22 9.11
N SER A 5 23.57 26.90 7.99
CA SER A 5 23.13 25.55 7.67
C SER A 5 24.37 24.66 7.55
N LEU A 6 24.57 23.76 8.53
CA LEU A 6 25.60 22.71 8.46
C LEU A 6 25.31 21.85 7.22
N LEU A 7 26.13 21.99 6.18
CA LEU A 7 26.17 21.05 5.06
C LEU A 7 26.84 19.77 5.57
N PHE A 8 26.04 18.74 5.86
CA PHE A 8 26.54 17.39 6.12
C PHE A 8 26.95 16.76 4.79
N SER A 9 28.20 16.28 4.68
CA SER A 9 28.63 15.49 3.52
C SER A 9 28.10 14.06 3.70
N ILE A 10 27.24 13.60 2.80
CA ILE A 10 26.62 12.27 2.92
C ILE A 10 27.44 11.27 2.11
N ASP A 11 28.21 10.42 2.80
CA ASP A 11 28.96 9.31 2.23
C ASP A 11 28.48 7.98 2.84
N VAL A 12 27.55 7.34 2.12
CA VAL A 12 26.89 6.10 2.52
C VAL A 12 27.04 5.09 1.38
N GLN A 13 27.66 3.95 1.68
CA GLN A 13 27.79 2.83 0.74
C GLN A 13 26.87 1.69 1.17
N ILE A 14 25.99 1.26 0.27
CA ILE A 14 25.01 0.20 0.50
C ILE A 14 25.39 -1.01 -0.34
N THR A 15 25.51 -2.17 0.30
CA THR A 15 25.77 -3.46 -0.36
C THR A 15 24.66 -4.44 0.00
N CYS A 16 23.92 -4.89 -1.01
CA CYS A 16 22.81 -5.83 -0.86
C CYS A 16 23.32 -7.26 -1.13
N GLY A 17 23.43 -8.09 -0.08
CA GLY A 17 23.68 -9.53 -0.22
C GLY A 17 22.38 -10.31 -0.36
N GLU A 18 22.42 -11.62 -0.65
CA GLU A 18 21.20 -12.43 -0.89
C GLU A 18 20.17 -12.39 0.27
N LEU A 19 20.66 -12.42 1.52
CA LEU A 19 19.85 -12.34 2.74
C LEU A 19 20.41 -11.35 3.77
N SER A 20 21.40 -10.55 3.36
CA SER A 20 22.10 -9.61 4.24
C SER A 20 22.09 -8.20 3.68
N PHE A 21 22.03 -7.23 4.59
CA PHE A 21 22.06 -5.81 4.30
C PHE A 21 23.30 -5.22 4.96
N HIS A 22 24.20 -4.69 4.13
CA HIS A 22 25.44 -4.08 4.59
C HIS A 22 25.47 -2.60 4.24
N VAL A 23 25.67 -1.76 5.24
CA VAL A 23 25.83 -0.32 5.05
C VAL A 23 27.11 0.13 5.72
N LYS A 24 27.94 0.85 4.97
CA LYS A 24 29.03 1.63 5.51
C LYS A 24 28.65 3.10 5.49
N TRP A 25 28.67 3.73 6.64
CA TRP A 25 28.31 5.14 6.77
C TRP A 25 29.50 5.92 7.33
N LYS A 26 30.08 6.81 6.51
CA LYS A 26 31.07 7.77 6.98
C LYS A 26 30.34 8.89 7.71
N VAL A 27 30.59 8.99 9.01
CA VAL A 27 29.95 9.95 9.91
C VAL A 27 30.89 11.13 10.19
N ASP A 28 30.32 12.32 10.18
CA ASP A 28 31.03 13.55 10.50
C ASP A 28 31.49 13.57 11.96
N LYS A 29 32.54 14.35 12.25
CA LYS A 29 33.12 14.53 13.59
C LYS A 29 32.09 14.96 14.65
N SER A 30 31.03 15.66 14.26
CA SER A 30 29.95 16.05 15.17
C SER A 30 29.13 14.86 15.69
N MET A 31 29.12 13.74 14.97
CA MET A 31 28.35 12.53 15.30
C MET A 31 29.18 11.44 15.98
N THR A 32 30.51 11.59 16.05
CA THR A 32 31.42 10.54 16.59
C THR A 32 31.46 10.46 18.11
N GLY A 33 30.96 11.48 18.82
CA GLY A 33 31.05 11.55 20.29
C GLY A 33 30.34 10.42 21.04
N ASN A 34 29.33 9.80 20.44
CA ASN A 34 28.68 8.61 20.99
C ASN A 34 28.14 7.69 19.87
N PRO A 35 28.83 6.59 19.54
CA PRO A 35 28.41 5.69 18.46
C PRO A 35 27.10 4.95 18.76
N ALA A 36 26.71 4.82 20.04
CA ALA A 36 25.42 4.21 20.42
C ALA A 36 24.21 5.10 20.08
N ARG A 37 24.44 6.26 19.45
CA ARG A 37 23.40 7.15 18.92
C ARG A 37 23.18 7.02 17.41
N LEU A 38 23.93 6.13 16.75
CA LEU A 38 23.80 5.80 15.34
C LEU A 38 23.01 4.50 15.21
N PHE A 39 21.97 4.53 14.37
CA PHE A 39 21.05 3.41 14.22
C PHE A 39 20.75 3.11 12.76
N LEU A 40 20.59 1.83 12.45
CA LEU A 40 19.89 1.36 11.26
C LEU A 40 18.56 0.76 11.72
N GLY A 41 17.46 1.49 11.49
CA GLY A 41 16.16 1.15 12.06
C GLY A 41 16.19 1.08 13.58
N SER A 42 16.05 -0.12 14.14
CA SER A 42 16.15 -0.39 15.58
C SER A 42 17.51 -0.91 16.05
N CYS A 43 18.46 -1.17 15.15
CA CYS A 43 19.75 -1.77 15.47
C CYS A 43 20.88 -0.74 15.61
N LEU A 44 21.89 -1.08 16.43
CA LEU A 44 23.14 -0.32 16.58
C LEU A 44 24.13 -0.63 15.46
N ALA A 45 25.23 0.12 15.37
CA ALA A 45 26.32 -0.24 14.47
C ALA A 45 26.96 -1.58 14.88
N SER A 46 27.20 -2.46 13.91
CA SER A 46 27.87 -3.75 14.14
C SER A 46 29.36 -3.54 14.43
N HIS A 47 29.97 -2.58 13.72
CA HIS A 47 31.34 -2.15 13.96
C HIS A 47 31.44 -0.63 13.82
N PHE A 48 32.34 -0.02 14.60
CA PHE A 48 32.55 1.42 14.58
C PHE A 48 34.05 1.73 14.64
N SER A 49 34.54 2.40 13.60
CA SER A 49 35.96 2.74 13.43
C SER A 49 36.14 4.25 13.41
N ASN A 50 36.90 4.81 14.35
CA ASN A 50 37.29 6.22 14.26
C ASN A 50 38.36 6.42 13.19
N LEU A 51 38.15 7.35 12.26
CA LEU A 51 39.20 7.80 11.34
C LEU A 51 39.82 9.07 11.89
N SER A 52 41.09 8.98 12.28
CA SER A 52 41.86 10.12 12.76
C SER A 52 41.82 11.27 11.74
N ASN A 53 41.23 12.39 12.16
CA ASN A 53 41.05 13.67 11.46
C ASN A 53 39.95 13.76 10.37
N GLU A 54 39.20 12.69 10.07
CA GLU A 54 38.14 12.71 9.03
C GLU A 54 36.73 12.27 9.49
N GLY A 55 36.56 11.89 10.77
CA GLY A 55 35.28 11.44 11.32
C GLY A 55 35.34 10.01 11.81
N ALA A 56 34.30 9.22 11.56
CA ALA A 56 34.30 7.78 11.83
C ALA A 56 33.53 7.03 10.74
N VAL A 57 33.67 5.71 10.70
CA VAL A 57 32.87 4.83 9.84
C VAL A 57 32.08 3.89 10.74
N ALA A 58 30.77 3.93 10.58
CA ALA A 58 29.83 3.00 11.19
C ALA A 58 29.43 1.95 10.15
N ASP A 59 29.77 0.69 10.44
CA ASP A 59 29.40 -0.45 9.61
C ASP A 59 28.19 -1.16 10.24
N PHE A 60 27.16 -1.39 9.44
CA PHE A 60 25.95 -2.10 9.82
C PHE A 60 25.85 -3.36 8.97
N TYR A 61 25.89 -4.53 9.60
CA TYR A 61 25.78 -5.82 8.94
C TYR A 61 24.67 -6.64 9.62
N TYR A 62 23.52 -6.74 8.95
CA TYR A 62 22.31 -7.36 9.51
C TYR A 62 21.55 -8.18 8.47
N GLY A 63 20.69 -9.09 8.92
CA GLY A 63 19.74 -9.79 8.05
C GLY A 63 18.62 -8.87 7.58
N LEU A 64 17.98 -9.23 6.46
CA LEU A 64 16.87 -8.46 5.89
C LEU A 64 15.59 -8.47 6.76
N ASP A 65 15.45 -9.45 7.66
CA ASP A 65 14.33 -9.56 8.59
C ASP A 65 14.63 -8.93 9.97
N ASP A 66 15.86 -8.46 10.19
CA ASP A 66 16.27 -7.83 11.45
C ASP A 66 15.91 -6.34 11.48
N CYS A 67 16.26 -5.64 12.56
CA CYS A 67 16.34 -4.17 12.62
C CYS A 67 15.07 -3.38 12.24
N GLY A 68 13.92 -4.05 12.19
CA GLY A 68 12.65 -3.47 11.78
C GLY A 68 12.62 -3.06 10.30
N PHE A 69 13.35 -3.77 9.43
CA PHE A 69 13.25 -3.54 7.98
C PHE A 69 11.80 -3.65 7.51
N ARG A 70 11.36 -2.67 6.72
CA ARG A 70 10.08 -2.74 6.04
C ARG A 70 10.26 -3.55 4.76
N ARG A 71 9.64 -4.73 4.71
CA ARG A 71 9.58 -5.55 3.50
C ARG A 71 8.33 -5.21 2.70
N MET A 72 8.53 -4.98 1.41
CA MET A 72 7.47 -4.75 0.43
C MET A 72 7.67 -5.69 -0.75
N ALA A 73 6.57 -6.26 -1.23
CA ALA A 73 6.60 -7.05 -2.45
C ALA A 73 5.88 -6.29 -3.54
N THR A 74 6.60 -6.00 -4.62
CA THR A 74 6.00 -5.59 -5.88
C THR A 74 5.73 -6.84 -6.73
N TRP A 75 5.23 -6.64 -7.94
CA TRP A 75 5.02 -7.73 -8.89
C TRP A 75 6.35 -8.32 -9.44
N LYS A 76 7.41 -7.50 -9.51
CA LYS A 76 8.72 -7.84 -10.08
C LYS A 76 9.80 -8.06 -9.01
N TYR A 77 9.76 -7.23 -7.97
CA TYR A 77 10.83 -7.10 -7.01
C TYR A 77 10.33 -7.27 -5.56
N LEU A 78 11.18 -7.82 -4.69
CA LEU A 78 11.11 -7.61 -3.25
C LEU A 78 11.98 -6.41 -2.88
N VAL A 79 11.39 -5.44 -2.19
CA VAL A 79 12.06 -4.24 -1.70
C VAL A 79 12.16 -4.32 -0.19
N TYR A 80 13.38 -4.17 0.34
CA TYR A 80 13.64 -4.03 1.77
C TYR A 80 14.14 -2.62 2.04
N GLU A 81 13.45 -1.92 2.92
CA GLU A 81 13.73 -0.52 3.25
C GLU A 81 13.97 -0.34 4.75
N ASN A 82 14.91 0.53 5.09
CA ASN A 82 15.07 1.05 6.44
C ASN A 82 15.64 2.48 6.42
N LYS A 83 15.91 3.05 7.59
CA LYS A 83 16.50 4.39 7.72
C LYS A 83 17.72 4.35 8.63
N LEU A 84 18.81 4.96 8.17
CA LEU A 84 19.93 5.35 9.02
C LEU A 84 19.50 6.58 9.81
N ASN A 85 19.71 6.56 11.13
CA ASN A 85 19.32 7.64 12.01
C ASN A 85 20.48 8.00 12.95
N TYR A 86 20.74 9.29 13.11
CA TYR A 86 21.54 9.81 14.22
C TYR A 86 20.63 10.55 15.21
N ARG A 87 20.64 10.08 16.46
CA ARG A 87 19.81 10.61 17.55
C ARG A 87 20.68 11.10 18.71
N PRO A 88 21.13 12.37 18.72
CA PRO A 88 21.97 12.88 19.81
C PRO A 88 21.23 12.84 21.16
N LEU A 89 19.91 13.08 21.14
CA LEU A 89 19.04 13.02 22.31
C LEU A 89 18.16 11.75 22.30
N PRO A 90 17.85 11.17 23.47
CA PRO A 90 16.90 10.07 23.56
C PRO A 90 15.48 10.52 23.15
N LYS A 91 14.64 9.52 22.79
CA LYS A 91 13.21 9.73 22.56
C LYS A 91 12.61 10.48 23.77
N PRO A 92 11.71 11.45 23.56
CA PRO A 92 10.88 11.67 22.36
C PRO A 92 11.48 12.53 21.25
N HIS A 93 12.71 13.03 21.40
CA HIS A 93 13.31 13.94 20.42
C HIS A 93 13.47 13.28 19.03
N PRO A 94 13.21 14.02 17.93
CA PRO A 94 13.38 13.52 16.57
C PRO A 94 14.87 13.27 16.26
N PRO A 95 15.17 12.39 15.28
CA PRO A 95 16.54 12.22 14.81
C PRO A 95 17.05 13.52 14.17
N SER A 96 18.30 13.87 14.46
CA SER A 96 18.95 15.06 13.87
C SER A 96 19.38 14.81 12.43
N PHE A 97 19.59 13.55 12.06
CA PHE A 97 19.88 13.11 10.70
C PHE A 97 19.14 11.80 10.43
N SER A 98 18.51 11.71 9.27
CA SER A 98 17.81 10.52 8.80
C SER A 98 18.06 10.33 7.31
N TYR A 99 18.56 9.17 6.91
CA TYR A 99 18.81 8.83 5.52
C TYR A 99 18.16 7.49 5.15
N PRO A 100 17.27 7.43 4.15
CA PRO A 100 16.62 6.18 3.74
C PRO A 100 17.61 5.28 3.01
N VAL A 101 17.58 3.98 3.31
CA VAL A 101 18.38 2.96 2.65
C VAL A 101 17.47 1.85 2.13
N ARG A 102 17.75 1.34 0.94
CA ARG A 102 16.92 0.29 0.32
C ARG A 102 17.74 -0.71 -0.47
N CYS A 103 17.27 -1.96 -0.48
CA CYS A 103 17.75 -3.03 -1.35
C CYS A 103 16.57 -3.59 -2.15
N VAL A 104 16.81 -3.87 -3.43
CA VAL A 104 15.80 -4.35 -4.37
C VAL A 104 16.30 -5.68 -4.92
N TYR A 105 15.48 -6.72 -4.78
CA TYR A 105 15.77 -8.08 -5.21
C TYR A 105 14.73 -8.53 -6.22
N ASP A 106 15.10 -9.34 -7.21
CA ASP A 106 14.13 -9.99 -8.08
C ASP A 106 13.25 -10.94 -7.28
N ARG A 107 11.94 -10.92 -7.58
CA ARG A 107 10.98 -11.82 -6.94
C ARG A 107 11.25 -13.26 -7.42
N PRO A 108 11.42 -14.25 -6.52
CA PRO A 108 11.61 -15.63 -6.95
C PRO A 108 10.41 -16.15 -7.73
N LYS A 109 10.65 -16.92 -8.79
CA LYS A 109 9.58 -17.50 -9.62
C LYS A 109 8.69 -18.40 -8.75
N GLY A 110 7.39 -18.14 -8.74
CA GLY A 110 6.41 -18.89 -7.94
C GLY A 110 6.32 -18.47 -6.46
N TRP A 111 7.09 -17.47 -6.03
CA TRP A 111 7.00 -16.96 -4.66
C TRP A 111 5.74 -16.13 -4.47
N THR A 112 4.92 -16.52 -3.52
CA THR A 112 3.84 -15.72 -2.96
C THR A 112 4.19 -15.34 -1.53
N LEU A 113 3.74 -14.17 -1.03
CA LEU A 113 3.88 -13.88 0.40
C LEU A 113 3.30 -15.06 1.18
N ASN A 114 3.92 -15.47 2.29
CA ASN A 114 3.45 -16.61 3.07
C ASN A 114 2.26 -16.22 3.97
N TRP A 115 1.25 -15.55 3.40
CA TRP A 115 -0.10 -15.52 3.96
C TRP A 115 -0.88 -16.56 3.17
N SER A 116 -1.20 -17.70 3.78
CA SER A 116 -1.94 -18.78 3.13
C SER A 116 -3.30 -18.29 2.64
N PHE A 117 -3.36 -17.84 1.40
CA PHE A 117 -4.57 -17.50 0.66
C PHE A 117 -4.63 -18.40 -0.57
N THR A 118 -4.72 -19.72 -0.34
CA THR A 118 -5.00 -20.69 -1.39
C THR A 118 -6.49 -20.59 -1.76
N TRP A 119 -6.84 -19.61 -2.58
CA TRP A 119 -8.15 -19.57 -3.22
C TRP A 119 -8.16 -20.52 -4.43
N GLN A 120 -8.33 -21.81 -4.18
CA GLN A 120 -8.86 -22.70 -5.21
C GLN A 120 -10.38 -22.48 -5.22
N PHE A 121 -10.88 -21.58 -6.07
CA PHE A 121 -12.31 -21.42 -6.28
C PHE A 121 -12.87 -22.68 -6.95
N SER A 122 -13.24 -23.69 -6.14
CA SER A 122 -14.19 -24.70 -6.58
C SER A 122 -15.58 -24.09 -6.39
N ILE A 123 -16.16 -23.59 -7.49
CA ILE A 123 -17.54 -23.08 -7.51
C ILE A 123 -18.47 -24.28 -7.33
N VAL A 124 -18.67 -24.69 -6.07
CA VAL A 124 -19.68 -25.69 -5.71
C VAL A 124 -20.70 -25.02 -4.80
N SER A 125 -21.64 -24.33 -5.44
CA SER A 125 -23.07 -24.41 -5.15
C SER A 125 -23.52 -24.58 -3.69
N ARG A 126 -23.12 -23.71 -2.76
CA ARG A 126 -23.78 -23.65 -1.43
C ARG A 126 -23.87 -22.23 -0.91
N LYS A 127 -25.04 -21.60 -1.09
CA LYS A 127 -25.49 -20.34 -0.46
C LYS A 127 -24.34 -19.37 -0.12
N ILE A 128 -23.54 -19.02 -1.12
CA ILE A 128 -22.50 -18.02 -1.00
C ILE A 128 -23.12 -16.69 -1.40
N TYR A 129 -23.06 -15.67 -0.54
CA TYR A 129 -23.40 -14.29 -0.92
C TYR A 129 -22.31 -13.68 -1.82
N CYS A 130 -21.84 -14.45 -2.81
CA CYS A 130 -21.00 -13.98 -3.90
C CYS A 130 -21.93 -13.35 -4.94
N PHE A 131 -22.14 -12.04 -4.86
CA PHE A 131 -22.76 -11.32 -5.98
C PHE A 131 -21.72 -11.16 -7.11
N SER A 132 -21.43 -12.27 -7.79
CA SER A 132 -20.80 -12.23 -9.11
C SER A 132 -21.91 -12.06 -10.15
N TRP A 133 -22.27 -10.82 -10.47
CA TRP A 133 -23.06 -10.56 -11.67
C TRP A 133 -22.14 -9.96 -12.74
N SER A 134 -21.93 -10.69 -13.84
CA SER A 134 -21.47 -10.12 -15.10
C SER A 134 -22.01 -10.96 -16.24
N TYR A 135 -22.81 -10.31 -17.09
CA TYR A 135 -22.85 -10.63 -18.51
C TYR A 135 -21.50 -10.12 -19.08
N TYR A 136 -20.73 -10.98 -19.74
CA TYR A 136 -19.55 -10.71 -20.60
C TYR A 136 -18.11 -10.82 -20.08
N ASN A 137 -17.77 -10.96 -18.78
CA ASN A 137 -16.35 -11.21 -18.39
C ASN A 137 -16.19 -12.07 -17.13
N ASN A 138 -15.94 -13.37 -17.31
CA ASN A 138 -15.75 -14.36 -16.23
C ASN A 138 -14.41 -14.25 -15.48
N ASN A 139 -13.57 -13.24 -15.78
CA ASN A 139 -12.20 -13.18 -15.26
C ASN A 139 -12.00 -12.22 -14.09
N LEU A 140 -12.95 -11.32 -13.78
CA LEU A 140 -12.85 -10.42 -12.62
C LEU A 140 -13.72 -10.96 -11.48
N HIS A 141 -13.26 -10.83 -10.24
CA HIS A 141 -14.01 -11.21 -9.04
C HIS A 141 -13.89 -10.10 -8.00
N ILE A 142 -15.00 -9.71 -7.37
CA ILE A 142 -15.00 -8.89 -6.15
C ILE A 142 -15.78 -9.66 -5.09
N ILE A 143 -15.18 -9.85 -3.93
CA ILE A 143 -15.77 -10.57 -2.80
C ILE A 143 -15.49 -9.83 -1.49
N ILE A 144 -16.29 -10.13 -0.48
CA ILE A 144 -16.04 -9.75 0.90
C ILE A 144 -15.59 -11.02 1.60
N PRO A 145 -14.32 -11.17 1.99
CA PRO A 145 -13.89 -12.29 2.83
C PRO A 145 -14.25 -12.05 4.31
N PRO A 146 -14.20 -13.05 5.20
CA PRO A 146 -14.20 -12.85 6.64
C PRO A 146 -12.87 -12.22 7.09
N ASP A 147 -12.82 -11.75 8.33
CA ASP A 147 -11.66 -11.05 8.89
C ASP A 147 -10.36 -11.88 8.89
N ASN A 148 -10.50 -13.20 9.07
CA ASN A 148 -9.39 -14.15 9.01
C ASN A 148 -9.06 -14.60 7.58
N PHE A 149 -9.74 -14.03 6.58
CA PHE A 149 -9.45 -14.24 5.18
C PHE A 149 -9.61 -15.70 4.70
N SER A 150 -10.37 -16.53 5.43
CA SER A 150 -10.46 -17.98 5.17
C SER A 150 -11.54 -18.41 4.16
N GLY A 151 -12.31 -17.48 3.59
CA GLY A 151 -13.45 -17.82 2.73
C GLY A 151 -14.27 -16.60 2.30
N PRO A 152 -15.48 -16.77 1.74
CA PRO A 152 -16.43 -15.66 1.59
C PRO A 152 -17.05 -15.31 2.95
N ALA A 153 -17.40 -14.05 3.16
CA ALA A 153 -18.06 -13.61 4.38
C ALA A 153 -19.44 -14.28 4.53
N GLU A 154 -19.76 -14.66 5.77
CA GLU A 154 -21.04 -15.30 6.12
C GLU A 154 -22.18 -14.26 6.22
N SER A 155 -21.84 -12.99 6.39
CA SER A 155 -22.78 -11.88 6.55
C SER A 155 -22.35 -10.65 5.73
N ASN A 156 -23.35 -9.90 5.27
CA ASN A 156 -23.17 -8.60 4.62
C ASN A 156 -23.52 -7.43 5.57
N VAL A 157 -23.71 -7.71 6.86
CA VAL A 157 -24.05 -6.72 7.89
C VAL A 157 -22.81 -6.38 8.71
N PHE A 158 -22.41 -5.11 8.67
CA PHE A 158 -21.19 -4.63 9.33
C PHE A 158 -21.52 -3.59 10.39
N PRO A 159 -21.16 -3.82 11.66
CA PRO A 159 -21.30 -2.81 12.71
C PRO A 159 -20.49 -1.56 12.40
N LEU A 160 -21.02 -0.38 12.74
CA LEU A 160 -20.27 0.86 12.59
C LEU A 160 -18.91 0.80 13.28
N GLY A 161 -17.87 1.25 12.56
CA GLY A 161 -16.50 1.23 13.03
C GLY A 161 -15.77 -0.09 12.81
N SER A 162 -16.47 -1.20 12.50
CA SER A 162 -15.82 -2.45 12.09
C SER A 162 -15.16 -2.29 10.72
N PHE A 163 -14.30 -3.23 10.36
CA PHE A 163 -13.74 -3.26 9.02
C PHE A 163 -14.56 -4.17 8.09
N VAL A 164 -14.59 -3.78 6.82
CA VAL A 164 -15.17 -4.52 5.71
C VAL A 164 -14.02 -4.79 4.74
N PRO A 165 -13.42 -5.99 4.76
CA PRO A 165 -12.42 -6.34 3.76
C PRO A 165 -13.12 -6.50 2.40
N ILE A 166 -12.60 -5.82 1.39
CA ILE A 166 -13.08 -5.93 0.01
C ILE A 166 -11.90 -6.42 -0.81
N TRP A 167 -11.99 -7.66 -1.29
CA TRP A 167 -11.00 -8.25 -2.16
C TRP A 167 -11.49 -8.15 -3.60
N ALA A 168 -10.60 -7.71 -4.49
CA ALA A 168 -10.80 -7.81 -5.93
C ALA A 168 -9.63 -8.53 -6.58
N GLY A 169 -9.93 -9.36 -7.58
CA GLY A 169 -8.93 -10.14 -8.29
C GLY A 169 -9.29 -10.41 -9.74
N VAL A 170 -8.29 -10.47 -10.61
CA VAL A 170 -8.45 -10.86 -12.02
C VAL A 170 -7.66 -12.13 -12.31
N ASN A 171 -8.30 -13.08 -12.99
CA ASN A 171 -7.63 -14.25 -13.55
C ASN A 171 -6.70 -13.80 -14.66
N GLN A 172 -5.39 -13.87 -14.42
CA GLN A 172 -4.38 -13.56 -15.42
C GLN A 172 -4.33 -14.71 -16.44
N GLN A 173 -4.57 -14.40 -17.72
CA GLN A 173 -4.21 -15.30 -18.81
C GLN A 173 -2.69 -15.22 -19.02
N ALA A 174 -2.07 -16.35 -19.36
CA ALA A 174 -0.62 -16.62 -19.27
C ALA A 174 0.36 -15.64 -19.96
N HIS A 175 -0.11 -14.62 -20.69
CA HIS A 175 0.76 -13.84 -21.57
C HIS A 175 1.28 -12.51 -21.01
N GLN A 176 0.68 -11.85 -20.00
CA GLN A 176 1.25 -10.62 -19.39
C GLN A 176 0.82 -10.42 -17.92
N PRO A 177 1.76 -10.08 -17.00
CA PRO A 177 1.42 -9.72 -15.63
C PRO A 177 0.75 -8.35 -15.61
N LEU A 178 -0.52 -8.30 -15.18
CA LEU A 178 -1.27 -7.07 -15.04
C LEU A 178 -1.42 -6.71 -13.56
N LEU A 179 -1.26 -5.43 -13.25
CA LEU A 179 -1.55 -4.85 -11.95
C LEU A 179 -3.00 -4.39 -11.90
N LEU A 180 -3.75 -4.90 -10.93
CA LEU A 180 -5.15 -4.52 -10.72
C LEU A 180 -5.22 -3.25 -9.87
N LEU A 181 -5.80 -2.18 -10.40
CA LEU A 181 -5.97 -0.91 -9.68
C LEU A 181 -7.46 -0.63 -9.44
N LEU A 182 -7.79 0.00 -8.30
CA LEU A 182 -9.14 0.54 -8.06
C LEU A 182 -9.13 2.01 -8.44
N GLU A 183 -9.56 2.31 -9.67
CA GLU A 183 -9.49 3.68 -10.19
C GLU A 183 -10.48 4.60 -9.46
N GLU A 184 -11.71 4.13 -9.26
CA GLU A 184 -12.78 4.89 -8.58
C GLU A 184 -13.70 3.94 -7.82
N CYS A 185 -14.14 4.34 -6.62
CA CYS A 185 -15.17 3.63 -5.87
C CYS A 185 -16.10 4.62 -5.16
N VAL A 186 -17.40 4.38 -5.26
CA VAL A 186 -18.44 5.15 -4.56
C VAL A 186 -19.42 4.21 -3.87
N ALA A 187 -19.91 4.62 -2.71
CA ALA A 187 -21.03 3.96 -2.04
C ALA A 187 -22.34 4.69 -2.35
N SER A 188 -23.44 3.96 -2.55
CA SER A 188 -24.78 4.52 -2.75
C SER A 188 -25.84 3.69 -2.02
N THR A 189 -27.06 4.21 -1.90
CA THR A 189 -28.21 3.45 -1.35
C THR A 189 -28.96 2.63 -2.39
N THR A 190 -28.58 2.78 -3.66
CA THR A 190 -29.26 2.21 -4.82
C THR A 190 -28.36 1.23 -5.55
N PHE A 191 -28.97 0.21 -6.16
CA PHE A 191 -28.23 -0.75 -6.99
C PHE A 191 -27.68 -0.12 -8.27
N GLU A 192 -28.27 0.96 -8.77
CA GLU A 192 -27.78 1.72 -9.93
C GLU A 192 -27.55 3.19 -9.54
N ILE A 193 -26.53 3.80 -10.11
CA ILE A 193 -26.21 5.20 -9.89
C ILE A 193 -26.89 6.02 -10.98
N TYR A 194 -27.83 6.86 -10.56
CA TYR A 194 -28.46 7.91 -11.37
C TYR A 194 -27.95 9.29 -10.91
N PRO A 195 -28.14 10.37 -11.69
CA PRO A 195 -27.65 11.70 -11.35
C PRO A 195 -28.05 12.19 -9.93
N ASP A 196 -29.26 11.86 -9.48
CA ASP A 196 -29.78 12.28 -8.16
C ASP A 196 -29.46 11.28 -7.03
N THR A 197 -28.70 10.23 -7.32
CA THR A 197 -28.35 9.21 -6.33
C THR A 197 -27.42 9.80 -5.29
N LEU A 198 -27.81 9.71 -4.02
CA LEU A 198 -26.92 10.05 -2.92
C LEU A 198 -25.72 9.09 -2.92
N THR A 199 -24.53 9.66 -3.09
CA THR A 199 -23.28 8.90 -3.14
C THR A 199 -22.30 9.36 -2.07
N TYR A 200 -21.47 8.44 -1.61
CA TYR A 200 -20.34 8.71 -0.73
C TYR A 200 -19.03 8.27 -1.41
N PRO A 201 -18.08 9.18 -1.65
CA PRO A 201 -16.84 8.85 -2.34
C PRO A 201 -15.91 8.05 -1.43
N LEU A 202 -15.46 6.89 -1.90
CA LEU A 202 -14.47 6.05 -1.21
C LEU A 202 -13.08 6.26 -1.82
N ILE A 203 -13.00 6.04 -3.13
CA ILE A 203 -11.78 6.19 -3.93
C ILE A 203 -12.11 7.10 -5.10
N THR A 204 -11.33 8.16 -5.26
CA THR A 204 -11.53 9.14 -6.33
C THR A 204 -10.18 9.51 -6.94
N ASN A 205 -10.19 10.38 -7.95
CA ASN A 205 -8.97 10.96 -8.50
C ASN A 205 -7.95 9.90 -8.97
N LYS A 206 -8.48 8.83 -9.58
CA LYS A 206 -7.71 7.73 -10.19
C LYS A 206 -6.84 6.99 -9.17
N GLY A 207 -7.48 6.43 -8.14
CA GLY A 207 -6.85 5.59 -7.13
C GLY A 207 -6.49 6.25 -5.79
N CYS A 208 -6.93 7.47 -5.51
CA CYS A 208 -6.73 8.10 -4.20
C CYS A 208 -7.84 7.66 -3.22
N LEU A 209 -7.48 6.91 -2.16
CA LEU A 209 -8.42 6.47 -1.13
C LEU A 209 -8.78 7.63 -0.18
N VAL A 210 -9.68 8.51 -0.64
CA VAL A 210 -10.09 9.71 0.09
C VAL A 210 -10.83 9.43 1.40
N ASP A 211 -11.48 8.27 1.51
CA ASP A 211 -12.11 7.86 2.78
C ASP A 211 -11.07 7.69 3.91
N GLY A 212 -9.85 7.24 3.58
CA GLY A 212 -8.75 7.08 4.55
C GLY A 212 -8.30 8.37 5.23
N LYS A 213 -8.68 9.55 4.72
CA LYS A 213 -8.51 10.82 5.44
C LYS A 213 -9.47 10.95 6.61
N LYS A 214 -10.71 10.48 6.45
CA LYS A 214 -11.82 10.65 7.41
C LYS A 214 -11.97 9.44 8.34
N SER A 215 -11.58 8.26 7.89
CA SER A 215 -11.73 6.97 8.58
C SER A 215 -10.39 6.24 8.72
N PHE A 216 -10.38 5.01 9.23
CA PHE A 216 -9.21 4.14 9.25
C PHE A 216 -9.11 3.23 8.00
N SER A 217 -9.85 3.56 6.93
CA SER A 217 -9.80 2.80 5.68
C SER A 217 -8.42 2.86 5.02
N LYS A 218 -7.94 1.72 4.54
CA LYS A 218 -6.65 1.60 3.85
C LYS A 218 -6.64 0.45 2.85
N PHE A 219 -5.90 0.60 1.77
CA PHE A 219 -5.43 -0.55 1.01
C PHE A 219 -4.40 -1.34 1.82
N LEU A 220 -4.50 -2.66 1.80
CA LEU A 220 -3.49 -3.55 2.38
C LEU A 220 -2.41 -3.87 1.35
N PRO A 221 -1.17 -4.19 1.79
CA PRO A 221 -0.11 -4.63 0.91
C PRO A 221 -0.57 -5.76 -0.01
N ARG A 222 -0.20 -5.69 -1.29
CA ARG A 222 -0.63 -6.69 -2.27
C ARG A 222 0.06 -8.03 -2.01
N TYR A 223 -0.73 -9.08 -2.18
CA TYR A 223 -0.24 -10.44 -2.21
C TYR A 223 0.21 -10.84 -3.64
N HIS A 224 -0.61 -10.49 -4.63
CA HIS A 224 -0.41 -10.75 -6.05
C HIS A 224 -0.75 -9.49 -6.86
N SER A 225 -0.08 -9.27 -7.99
CA SER A 225 -0.31 -8.06 -8.80
C SER A 225 -1.73 -7.98 -9.36
N SER A 226 -2.34 -9.11 -9.70
CA SER A 226 -3.74 -9.16 -10.13
C SER A 226 -4.77 -9.09 -9.03
N SER A 227 -4.39 -8.81 -7.78
CA SER A 227 -5.34 -8.65 -6.68
C SER A 227 -5.04 -7.43 -5.83
N ILE A 228 -6.08 -6.99 -5.13
CA ILE A 228 -6.04 -5.83 -4.24
C ILE A 228 -7.05 -6.02 -3.13
N ILE A 229 -6.69 -5.56 -1.94
CA ILE A 229 -7.55 -5.61 -0.77
C ILE A 229 -7.73 -4.19 -0.26
N LEU A 230 -8.97 -3.71 -0.29
CA LEU A 230 -9.40 -2.51 0.38
C LEU A 230 -9.98 -2.90 1.75
N HIS A 231 -9.35 -2.44 2.82
CA HIS A 231 -9.86 -2.58 4.17
C HIS A 231 -10.66 -1.33 4.50
N LEU A 232 -11.98 -1.38 4.27
CA LEU A 232 -12.88 -0.24 4.41
C LEU A 232 -13.46 -0.21 5.82
N GLN A 233 -13.30 0.88 6.55
CA GLN A 233 -13.97 1.03 7.84
C GLN A 233 -15.45 1.36 7.62
N ALA A 234 -16.36 0.58 8.23
CA ALA A 234 -17.79 0.83 8.20
C ALA A 234 -18.09 2.23 8.74
N PHE A 235 -18.71 3.05 7.90
CA PHE A 235 -18.88 4.49 8.10
C PHE A 235 -20.36 4.85 8.27
N ARG A 236 -20.64 6.07 8.72
CA ARG A 236 -22.03 6.52 8.91
C ARG A 236 -22.61 7.04 7.59
N PHE A 237 -23.16 6.13 6.80
CA PHE A 237 -23.89 6.44 5.56
C PHE A 237 -25.11 5.51 5.44
N ALA A 238 -26.30 6.09 5.29
CA ALA A 238 -27.55 5.36 5.14
C ALA A 238 -27.73 4.19 6.15
N LEU A 239 -27.59 4.49 7.45
CA LEU A 239 -27.61 3.50 8.52
C LEU A 239 -28.87 2.62 8.48
N GLY A 240 -28.68 1.30 8.61
CA GLY A 240 -29.77 0.32 8.58
C GLY A 240 -30.38 0.11 7.19
N GLN A 241 -29.88 0.81 6.17
CA GLN A 241 -30.26 0.59 4.76
C GLN A 241 -29.20 -0.26 4.05
N LYS A 242 -29.58 -0.78 2.89
CA LYS A 242 -28.65 -1.42 1.97
C LYS A 242 -27.76 -0.33 1.35
N VAL A 243 -26.46 -0.56 1.41
CA VAL A 243 -25.42 0.25 0.81
C VAL A 243 -24.75 -0.58 -0.28
N PHE A 244 -24.60 -0.01 -1.48
CA PHE A 244 -23.95 -0.63 -2.61
C PHE A 244 -22.63 0.07 -2.88
N ILE A 245 -21.54 -0.68 -2.99
CA ILE A 245 -20.24 -0.16 -3.41
C ILE A 245 -20.07 -0.44 -4.90
N HIS A 246 -19.83 0.61 -5.66
CA HIS A 246 -19.59 0.58 -7.09
C HIS A 246 -18.14 0.95 -7.34
N CYS A 247 -17.36 0.03 -7.90
CA CYS A 247 -15.94 0.23 -8.14
C CYS A 247 -15.59 0.06 -9.62
N LYS A 248 -14.84 1.00 -10.18
CA LYS A 248 -14.21 0.89 -11.49
C LYS A 248 -12.80 0.34 -11.31
N LEU A 249 -12.52 -0.79 -11.96
CA LEU A 249 -11.23 -1.47 -11.86
C LEU A 249 -10.52 -1.44 -13.20
N ILE A 250 -9.20 -1.34 -13.17
CA ILE A 250 -8.36 -1.40 -14.36
C ILE A 250 -7.24 -2.40 -14.15
N ALA A 251 -6.94 -3.18 -15.17
CA ALA A 251 -5.75 -4.00 -15.23
C ALA A 251 -4.74 -3.29 -16.13
N TRP A 252 -3.60 -2.93 -15.55
CA TRP A 252 -2.62 -2.04 -16.18
C TRP A 252 -1.23 -2.67 -16.19
N ASP A 253 -0.37 -2.17 -17.07
CA ASP A 253 1.04 -2.54 -17.11
C ASP A 253 1.77 -1.93 -15.90
N PRO A 254 2.26 -2.75 -14.96
CA PRO A 254 2.95 -2.23 -13.80
C PRO A 254 4.31 -1.57 -14.07
N ASP A 255 4.86 -1.66 -15.29
CA ASP A 255 6.05 -0.89 -15.68
C ASP A 255 5.72 0.55 -16.11
N ASN A 256 4.44 0.87 -16.35
CA ASN A 256 4.00 2.16 -16.88
C ASN A 256 3.06 2.90 -15.92
N LEU A 257 3.41 2.94 -14.63
CA LEU A 257 2.62 3.64 -13.61
C LEU A 257 2.82 5.15 -13.69
N ASN A 258 1.77 5.90 -13.40
CA ASN A 258 1.77 7.36 -13.44
C ASN A 258 0.67 7.92 -12.52
N GLU A 259 0.52 9.25 -12.47
CA GLU A 259 -0.50 9.93 -11.65
C GLU A 259 -1.95 9.49 -11.95
N THR A 260 -2.20 8.80 -13.06
CA THR A 260 -3.52 8.26 -13.44
C THR A 260 -3.65 6.76 -13.26
N LYS A 261 -2.55 6.07 -12.90
CA LYS A 261 -2.44 4.62 -12.77
C LYS A 261 -1.70 4.31 -11.47
N LYS A 262 -2.43 4.44 -10.36
CA LYS A 262 -1.93 4.32 -9.00
C LYS A 262 -3.03 3.83 -8.05
N ASP A 263 -2.64 3.40 -6.86
CA ASP A 263 -3.49 3.25 -5.68
C ASP A 263 -2.75 3.89 -4.50
N CYS A 264 -3.37 4.84 -3.81
CA CYS A 264 -2.71 5.67 -2.81
C CYS A 264 -3.45 5.60 -1.47
N ASN A 265 -2.69 5.40 -0.39
CA ASN A 265 -3.15 5.49 0.98
C ASN A 265 -2.81 6.87 1.56
N TYR A 266 -3.62 7.36 2.49
CA TYR A 266 -3.30 8.57 3.26
C TYR A 266 -2.72 8.19 4.63
N ASN A 267 -1.49 8.60 4.89
CA ASN A 267 -0.85 8.37 6.18
C ASN A 267 -1.18 9.53 7.13
N LYS A 268 -2.10 9.29 8.08
CA LYS A 268 -2.52 10.32 9.05
C LYS A 268 -1.41 10.76 10.02
N ALA A 269 -0.38 9.93 10.23
CA ALA A 269 0.71 10.26 11.13
C ALA A 269 1.68 11.28 10.51
N THR A 270 1.91 11.19 9.19
CA THR A 270 2.76 12.14 8.45
C THR A 270 1.96 13.26 7.79
N GLY A 271 0.66 13.04 7.55
CA GLY A 271 -0.18 13.94 6.78
C GLY A 271 0.00 13.82 5.26
N GLU A 272 0.69 12.77 4.79
CA GLU A 272 1.11 12.62 3.40
C GLU A 272 0.42 11.43 2.70
N TRP A 273 0.36 11.49 1.37
CA TRP A 273 -0.10 10.37 0.55
C TRP A 273 1.05 9.42 0.25
N GLU A 274 0.80 8.13 0.39
CA GLU A 274 1.76 7.06 0.13
C GLU A 274 1.25 6.15 -1.00
N PHE A 275 2.12 5.88 -1.97
CA PHE A 275 1.82 4.92 -3.03
C PHE A 275 1.81 3.50 -2.46
N LEU A 276 0.76 2.73 -2.77
CA LEU A 276 0.52 1.39 -2.20
C LEU A 276 1.68 0.43 -2.46
N ASP A 277 2.15 0.41 -3.70
CA ASP A 277 3.10 -0.60 -4.18
C ASP A 277 4.56 -0.23 -3.89
N ASP A 278 4.88 1.07 -3.87
CA ASP A 278 6.21 1.58 -3.53
C ASP A 278 6.16 2.99 -2.90
N PRO A 279 6.33 3.14 -1.58
CA PRO A 279 6.33 4.45 -0.96
C PRO A 279 7.47 5.37 -1.39
N PHE A 280 8.54 4.87 -2.04
CA PHE A 280 9.52 5.73 -2.70
C PHE A 280 8.97 6.42 -3.96
N GLN A 281 7.92 5.87 -4.55
CA GLN A 281 7.19 6.44 -5.68
C GLN A 281 5.94 7.20 -5.23
N SER A 282 5.87 7.63 -3.96
CA SER A 282 4.74 8.43 -3.44
C SER A 282 4.58 9.79 -4.12
N SER A 283 5.56 10.24 -4.91
CA SER A 283 5.40 11.39 -5.82
C SER A 283 4.21 11.22 -6.77
N LEU A 284 3.90 9.98 -7.21
CA LEU A 284 2.72 9.67 -8.03
C LEU A 284 1.40 10.02 -7.33
N CYS A 285 1.40 10.07 -6.00
CA CYS A 285 0.22 10.34 -5.18
C CYS A 285 0.11 11.81 -4.74
N GLN A 286 1.08 12.67 -5.05
CA GLN A 286 1.04 14.08 -4.65
C GLN A 286 -0.16 14.84 -5.25
N CYS A 287 -0.64 14.40 -6.41
CA CYS A 287 -1.82 14.95 -7.05
C CYS A 287 -3.14 14.61 -6.32
N CYS A 288 -3.13 13.75 -5.29
CA CYS A 288 -4.37 13.32 -4.60
C CYS A 288 -5.06 14.45 -3.80
N ASP A 289 -4.33 15.52 -3.45
CA ASP A 289 -4.89 16.74 -2.85
C ASP A 289 -5.37 17.77 -3.89
N SER A 290 -5.02 17.55 -5.16
CA SER A 290 -5.41 18.36 -6.30
C SER A 290 -6.10 17.47 -7.35
N ALA A 291 -6.10 17.87 -8.62
CA ALA A 291 -6.63 17.03 -9.70
C ALA A 291 -5.49 16.24 -10.34
N CYS A 292 -5.55 14.90 -10.31
CA CYS A 292 -4.60 14.03 -11.00
C CYS A 292 -4.86 14.04 -12.51
N GLN A 293 -4.14 14.91 -13.20
CA GLN A 293 -4.18 14.99 -14.65
C GLN A 293 -3.23 13.95 -15.26
N GLY A 294 -3.63 13.38 -16.40
CA GLY A 294 -2.67 12.62 -17.21
C GLY A 294 -1.70 13.61 -17.82
N CYS A 295 -0.40 13.37 -17.71
CA CYS A 295 0.57 14.15 -18.46
C CYS A 295 0.21 14.01 -19.95
N GLY A 296 -0.16 15.11 -20.61
CA GLY A 296 -0.68 15.14 -21.98
C GLY A 296 0.36 14.81 -23.05
N LYS A 297 0.97 13.62 -22.98
CA LYS A 297 1.52 12.99 -24.18
C LYS A 297 0.36 12.21 -24.81
N ARG A 298 0.18 12.39 -26.12
CA ARG A 298 -0.62 11.47 -26.92
C ARG A 298 0.01 10.08 -26.75
N ASP A 299 -0.49 9.31 -25.80
CA ASP A 299 -0.17 7.89 -25.72
C ASP A 299 -0.76 7.26 -26.97
N THR A 300 0.13 6.92 -27.91
CA THR A 300 -0.14 5.84 -28.84
C THR A 300 -0.32 4.60 -27.99
N ASP A 301 -1.58 4.30 -27.68
CA ASP A 301 -2.09 3.13 -26.96
C ASP A 301 -1.53 1.85 -27.60
N SER A 302 -0.33 1.45 -27.17
CA SER A 302 0.34 0.22 -27.61
C SER A 302 0.52 -0.79 -26.47
N GLY A 303 0.12 -0.42 -25.24
CA GLY A 303 0.02 -1.32 -24.09
C GLY A 303 -1.38 -1.91 -24.00
N LYS A 304 -1.52 -3.23 -23.93
CA LYS A 304 -2.83 -3.92 -23.80
C LYS A 304 -3.48 -3.62 -22.43
N SER A 305 -4.13 -2.48 -22.28
CA SER A 305 -4.93 -2.15 -21.10
C SER A 305 -6.30 -2.84 -21.14
N LYS A 306 -6.77 -3.34 -20.00
CA LYS A 306 -8.15 -3.84 -19.86
C LYS A 306 -8.87 -3.07 -18.75
N VAL A 307 -9.91 -2.34 -19.14
CA VAL A 307 -10.81 -1.67 -18.21
C VAL A 307 -11.96 -2.60 -17.86
N TYR A 308 -12.24 -2.75 -16.58
CA TYR A 308 -13.36 -3.53 -16.07
C TYR A 308 -14.34 -2.60 -15.36
N ASN A 309 -15.54 -2.47 -15.92
CA ASN A 309 -16.60 -1.66 -15.34
C ASN A 309 -17.29 -2.37 -14.17
N ALA A 310 -18.04 -1.57 -13.41
CA ALA A 310 -18.50 -1.83 -12.05
C ALA A 310 -18.99 -3.25 -11.76
N LYS A 311 -18.25 -3.94 -10.89
CA LYS A 311 -18.82 -5.00 -10.04
C LYS A 311 -19.28 -4.38 -8.73
N LYS A 312 -20.48 -4.80 -8.29
CA LYS A 312 -21.21 -4.17 -7.21
C LYS A 312 -21.23 -5.09 -5.99
N LEU A 313 -20.89 -4.55 -4.83
CA LEU A 313 -21.05 -5.25 -3.54
C LEU A 313 -22.20 -4.64 -2.75
N MET A 314 -23.08 -5.48 -2.21
CA MET A 314 -24.15 -5.06 -1.31
C MET A 314 -23.72 -5.29 0.14
N LEU A 315 -23.85 -4.24 0.95
CA LEU A 315 -23.52 -4.20 2.38
C LEU A 315 -24.71 -3.61 3.16
N ILE A 316 -24.77 -3.84 4.45
CA ILE A 316 -25.68 -3.15 5.37
C ILE A 316 -24.84 -2.65 6.53
N MET A 317 -24.81 -1.33 6.74
CA MET A 317 -24.08 -0.73 7.87
C MET A 317 -25.02 -0.56 9.05
N ALA A 318 -24.75 -1.31 10.13
CA ALA A 318 -25.61 -1.40 11.30
C ALA A 318 -25.04 -0.61 12.48
N LYS A 319 -25.92 0.02 13.27
CA LYS A 319 -25.50 0.53 14.58
C LYS A 319 -25.06 -0.65 15.45
N THR A 320 -23.97 -0.47 16.19
CA THR A 320 -23.52 -1.42 17.21
C THR A 320 -24.70 -1.74 18.13
N GLY A 321 -25.09 -3.02 18.20
CA GLY A 321 -26.23 -3.51 18.98
C GLY A 321 -27.33 -4.23 18.19
N ILE A 322 -27.29 -4.26 16.85
CA ILE A 322 -28.22 -5.04 16.04
C ILE A 322 -27.59 -6.40 15.71
N TRP A 323 -27.74 -7.34 16.65
CA TRP A 323 -27.65 -8.76 16.35
C TRP A 323 -28.97 -9.14 15.69
N VAL A 324 -28.98 -9.40 14.38
CA VAL A 324 -30.09 -10.14 13.76
C VAL A 324 -29.53 -11.52 13.46
N CYS A 325 -30.12 -12.52 14.12
CA CYS A 325 -29.85 -13.93 13.97
C CYS A 325 -30.02 -14.43 12.54
#